data_AF-A0A662GGA6-F1
#
_entry.id   AF-A0A662GGA6-F1
#
_cell.length_a   1.000
_cell.length_b   1.000
_cell.length_c   1.000
_cell.angle_alpha   90.00
_cell.angle_beta   90.00
_cell.angle_gamma   90.00
#
_symmetry.space_group_name_H-M   'P 1'
#
loop_
_entity.id
_entity.type
_entity.pdbx_description
1 polymer ?
#
loop_
_entity_poly.entity_id
_entity_poly.type
_entity_poly.pdbx_seq_one_letter_code
_entity_poly.pdbx_strand_id
1 'polypeptide(L)' 'MVKRTTIILEDDVYEILVRESLRRYGNTRSISKVLNEILRESIGAEKDLIKLLYSKKLVKISLKEFEKFRKNLSKGFEER' A
#
# COMPACT_ATOMS: atom_id res chain seq x y z
N MET A 1 5.36 2.58 21.63
CA MET A 1 6.59 2.17 22.36
C MET A 1 7.57 1.53 21.39
N VAL A 2 8.87 1.76 21.55
CA VAL A 2 9.93 1.09 20.77
C VAL A 2 10.35 -0.18 21.50
N LYS A 3 10.48 -1.30 20.78
CA LYS A 3 11.01 -2.58 21.29
C LYS A 3 12.23 -2.94 20.48
N ARG A 4 13.31 -3.40 21.14
CA ARG A 4 14.49 -3.93 20.46
C ARG A 4 14.24 -5.39 20.14
N THR A 5 14.41 -5.76 18.88
CA THR A 5 14.18 -7.11 18.37
C THR A 5 15.33 -7.47 17.45
N THR A 6 15.86 -8.69 17.59
CA THR A 6 16.81 -9.26 16.63
C THR A 6 16.01 -9.88 15.49
N ILE A 7 16.36 -9.53 14.25
CA ILE A 7 15.70 -10.02 13.03
C ILE A 7 16.79 -10.61 12.15
N ILE A 8 16.56 -11.80 11.63
CA ILE A 8 17.41 -12.42 10.61
C ILE A 8 16.83 -12.01 9.26
N LEU A 9 17.67 -11.48 8.38
CA LEU A 9 17.31 -11.03 7.04
C LEU A 9 18.16 -11.79 6.04
N GLU A 10 17.56 -12.20 4.93
CA GLU A 10 18.30 -12.68 3.76
C GLU A 10 19.16 -11.54 3.19
N ASP A 11 20.26 -11.90 2.53
CA ASP A 11 21.26 -10.94 2.05
C ASP A 11 20.66 -9.88 1.12
N ASP A 12 19.78 -10.30 0.21
CA ASP A 12 19.08 -9.42 -0.74
C ASP A 12 18.14 -8.43 -0.02
N VAL A 13 17.40 -8.91 0.98
CA VAL A 13 16.51 -8.08 1.79
C VAL A 13 17.31 -7.07 2.62
N TYR A 14 18.43 -7.51 3.19
CA TYR A 14 19.33 -6.63 3.94
C TYR A 14 19.91 -5.53 3.03
N GLU A 15 20.38 -5.89 1.84
CA GLU A 15 20.95 -4.93 0.89
C GLU A 15 19.94 -3.85 0.49
N ILE A 16 18.69 -4.24 0.20
CA ILE A 16 17.61 -3.31 -0.12
C ILE A 16 17.38 -2.33 1.03
N LEU A 17 17.33 -2.83 2.28
CA LEU A 17 17.13 -1.98 3.46
C LEU A 17 18.30 -1.01 3.69
N VAL A 18 19.54 -1.46 3.48
CA VAL A 18 20.73 -0.61 3.56
C VAL A 18 20.67 0.51 2.53
N ARG A 19 20.39 0.17 1.26
CA ARG A 19 20.27 1.15 0.17
C ARG A 19 19.17 2.16 0.45
N GLU A 20 18.01 1.72 0.93
CA GLU A 20 16.92 2.62 1.30
C GLU A 20 17.25 3.50 2.50
N SER A 21 17.97 2.97 3.50
CA SER A 21 18.42 3.75 4.66
C SER A 21 19.42 4.83 4.26
N LEU A 22 20.37 4.51 3.38
CA LEU A 22 21.30 5.49 2.82
C LEU A 22 20.56 6.53 1.97
N ARG A 23 19.62 6.11 1.13
CA ARG A 23 18.86 7.02 0.26
C ARG A 23 17.99 8.00 1.03
N ARG A 24 17.27 7.54 2.06
CA ARG A 24 16.32 8.37 2.82
C ARG A 24 16.96 9.17 3.94
N TYR A 25 17.98 8.61 4.60
CA TYR A 25 18.52 9.13 5.86
C TYR A 25 20.04 9.37 5.84
N GLY A 26 20.73 9.02 4.75
CA GLY A 26 22.18 9.21 4.60
C GLY A 26 23.03 8.33 5.52
N ASN A 27 22.44 7.36 6.21
CA ASN A 27 23.15 6.50 7.17
C ASN A 27 22.49 5.12 7.29
N THR A 28 23.24 4.13 7.77
CA THR A 28 22.75 2.75 7.99
C THR A 28 22.15 2.54 9.38
N ARG A 29 22.37 3.46 10.33
CA ARG A 29 21.77 3.38 11.68
C ARG A 29 20.25 3.53 11.64
N SER A 30 19.71 4.11 10.58
CA SER A 30 18.28 4.28 10.33
C SER A 30 17.57 3.05 9.74
N ILE A 31 18.24 1.90 9.55
CA ILE A 31 17.61 0.67 9.00
C ILE A 31 16.37 0.26 9.78
N SER A 32 16.41 0.29 11.11
CA SER A 32 15.25 -0.06 11.95
C SER A 32 14.06 0.89 11.70
N LYS A 33 14.32 2.16 11.37
CA LYS A 33 13.29 3.15 11.06
C LYS A 33 12.66 2.86 9.70
N VAL A 34 13.48 2.63 8.67
CA VAL A 34 13.04 2.25 7.31
C VAL A 34 12.21 0.97 7.35
N LEU A 35 12.70 -0.07 8.05
CA LEU A 35 11.97 -1.33 8.20
C LEU A 35 10.60 -1.12 8.85
N ASN A 36 10.52 -0.32 9.91
CA ASN A 36 9.23 0.00 10.56
C ASN A 36 8.29 0.79 9.65
N GLU A 37 8.79 1.71 8.84
CA GLU A 37 7.99 2.49 7.88
C GLU A 37 7.39 1.57 6.81
N ILE A 38 8.22 0.74 6.17
CA ILE A 38 7.77 -0.23 5.15
C ILE A 38 6.74 -1.20 5.73
N LEU A 39 6.99 -1.76 6.93
CA LEU A 39 6.05 -2.68 7.58
C LEU A 39 4.74 -2.00 7.96
N ARG A 40 4.75 -0.72 8.36
CA ARG A 40 3.51 0.02 8.66
C ARG A 40 2.70 0.26 7.41
N GLU A 41 3.35 0.63 6.32
CA GLU A 41 2.71 0.82 5.02
C GLU A 41 2.08 -0.49 4.51
N SER A 42 2.81 -1.61 4.63
CA SER A 42 2.33 -2.91 4.18
C SER A 42 1.17 -3.45 5.02
N ILE A 43 1.27 -3.36 6.36
CA ILE A 43 0.22 -3.84 7.28
C ILE A 43 -1.03 -2.95 7.22
N GLY A 44 -0.87 -1.64 7.00
CA GLY A 44 -1.98 -0.69 6.86
C GLY A 44 -2.79 -0.94 5.60
N ALA A 45 -2.10 -1.08 4.46
CA ALA A 45 -2.74 -1.29 3.17
C ALA A 45 -3.59 -2.58 3.13
N GLU A 46 -3.09 -3.68 3.69
CA GLU A 46 -3.82 -4.95 3.71
C GLU A 46 -5.08 -4.88 4.58
N LYS A 47 -4.99 -4.25 5.77
CA LYS A 47 -6.15 -4.08 6.65
C LYS A 47 -7.23 -3.18 6.04
N ASP A 48 -6.84 -2.08 5.41
CA ASP A 48 -7.78 -1.17 4.78
C ASP A 48 -8.44 -1.80 3.55
N LEU A 49 -7.66 -2.56 2.76
CA LEU A 49 -8.18 -3.30 1.60
C LEU A 49 -9.14 -4.42 2.02
N ILE A 50 -8.79 -5.22 3.04
CA ILE A 50 -9.66 -6.26 3.60
C ILE A 50 -10.93 -5.61 4.17
N LYS A 51 -10.80 -4.51 4.91
CA LYS A 51 -11.95 -3.78 5.45
C LYS A 51 -12.86 -3.24 4.34
N LEU A 52 -12.31 -2.77 3.22
CA LEU A 52 -13.06 -2.37 2.03
C LEU A 52 -13.76 -3.57 1.36
N LEU A 53 -13.07 -4.69 1.17
CA LEU A 53 -13.61 -5.91 0.56
C LEU A 53 -14.77 -6.51 1.36
N TYR A 54 -14.65 -6.54 2.69
CA TYR A 54 -15.67 -7.07 3.61
C TYR A 54 -16.63 -6.01 4.14
N SER A 55 -16.43 -4.74 3.81
CA SER A 55 -17.41 -3.70 4.12
C SER A 55 -18.73 -4.05 3.45
N LYS A 56 -19.84 -3.74 4.12
CA LYS A 56 -21.17 -3.90 3.53
C LYS A 56 -21.20 -3.10 2.24
N LYS A 57 -21.18 -3.78 1.08
CA LYS A 57 -21.36 -3.13 -0.23
C LYS A 57 -22.65 -2.31 -0.16
N LEU A 58 -22.49 -0.99 -0.12
CA LEU A 58 -23.61 -0.05 0.01
C LEU A 58 -24.53 -0.10 -1.21
N VAL A 59 -24.03 -0.62 -2.34
CA VAL A 59 -24.77 -0.72 -3.59
C VAL A 59 -24.49 -2.07 -4.25
N LYS A 60 -25.54 -2.86 -4.48
CA LYS A 60 -25.51 -4.01 -5.40
C LYS A 60 -25.83 -3.48 -6.79
N ILE A 61 -24.80 -3.11 -7.55
CA ILE A 61 -24.97 -2.66 -8.93
C ILE A 61 -25.00 -3.90 -9.83
N SER A 62 -26.03 -4.01 -10.67
CA SER A 62 -26.09 -5.04 -11.71
C SER A 62 -25.12 -4.72 -12.85
N LEU A 63 -24.68 -5.74 -13.60
CA LEU A 63 -23.78 -5.54 -14.74
C LEU A 63 -24.31 -4.50 -15.75
N LYS A 64 -25.64 -4.47 -15.93
CA LYS A 64 -26.34 -3.55 -16.82
C LYS A 64 -26.29 -2.09 -16.35
N GLU A 65 -26.37 -1.86 -15.05
CA GLU A 65 -26.25 -0.52 -14.46
C GLU A 65 -24.80 -0.01 -14.52
N PHE A 66 -23.83 -0.89 -14.32
CA PHE A 66 -22.41 -0.55 -14.48
C PHE A 66 -22.06 -0.17 -15.92
N GLU A 67 -22.53 -0.94 -16.90
CA GLU A 67 -22.39 -0.64 -18.33
C GLU A 67 -22.99 0.72 -18.71
N LYS A 68 -24.18 1.03 -18.17
CA LYS A 68 -24.86 2.32 -18.41
C LYS A 68 -24.08 3.48 -17.78
N PHE A 69 -23.56 3.29 -16.56
CA PHE A 69 -22.69 4.27 -15.90
C PHE A 69 -21.40 4.52 -16.69
N ARG A 70 -20.71 3.47 -17.13
CA ARG A 70 -19.48 3.56 -17.95
C ARG A 70 -19.72 4.33 -19.25
N LYS A 71 -20.82 4.06 -19.95
CA LYS A 71 -21.19 4.78 -21.19
C LYS A 71 -21.43 6.27 -20.94
N ASN A 72 -22.06 6.61 -19.82
CA ASN A 72 -22.30 8.02 -19.46
C ASN A 72 -21.00 8.76 -19.11
N LEU A 73 -20.05 8.09 -18.44
CA LEU A 73 -18.73 8.66 -18.19
C LEU A 73 -17.96 8.92 -19.49
N SER A 74 -18.00 7.99 -20.44
CA SER A 74 -17.32 8.12 -21.75
C SER A 74 -17.73 9.39 -22.51
N LYS A 75 -19.03 9.75 -22.46
CA LYS A 75 -19.53 10.97 -23.11
C LYS A 75 -18.88 12.24 -22.57
N GLY A 76 -18.61 12.29 -21.26
CA GLY A 76 -17.95 13.43 -20.63
C GLY A 76 -16.45 13.57 -20.95
N PHE A 77 -15.82 12.51 -21.48
CA PHE A 77 -14.42 12.54 -21.92
C PHE A 77 -14.25 12.83 -23.42
N GLU A 78 -15.31 12.77 -24.23
CA GLU A 78 -15.29 13.07 -25.67
C GLU A 78 -15.63 14.54 -25.99
N GLU A 79 -16.21 15.30 -25.04
CA GLU A 79 -16.56 16.72 -25.20
C GLU A 79 -15.46 17.70 -24.73
N ARG A 80 -14.20 17.25 -24.61
CA ARG A 80 -13.05 18.10 -24.24
C ARG A 80 -11.92 18.03 -25.25
#